data_AF-A0A168SJT7-F1
#
_entry.id   AF-A0A168SJT7-F1
#
_cell.length_a   1.000
_cell.length_b   1.000
_cell.length_c   1.000
_cell.angle_alpha   90.00
_cell.angle_beta   90.00
_cell.angle_gamma   90.00
#
_symmetry.space_group_name_H-M   'P 1'
#
loop_
_entity.id
_entity.type
_entity.pdbx_description
1 polymer ?
#
loop_
_entity_poly.entity_id
_entity_poly.type
_entity_poly.pdbx_seq_one_letter_code
_entity_poly.pdbx_strand_id
1 'polypeptide(L)'
;MSLFCCGTSGESDYNDYMEFDQHVVPHVMQNTNWDCGLASAAMVLRGMNVDISLDDLAKQCAVESVWTIDLCFLLRTYVQDFTYYTSYFGSRKEYQDDHFYQDGFDQDEIRVNRLFSIAKSSSIHVFA
;
A
#
# COMPACT_ATOMS: atom_id res chain seq x y z
N MET A 1 -43.31 14.49 13.20
CA MET A 1 -43.25 13.22 13.95
C MET A 1 -41.79 12.97 14.30
N SER A 2 -41.50 12.97 15.59
CA SER A 2 -40.21 12.63 16.16
C SER A 2 -39.89 11.16 15.90
N LEU A 3 -38.61 10.86 15.67
CA LEU A 3 -37.96 9.71 16.31
C LEU A 3 -36.49 10.08 16.54
N PHE A 4 -36.27 10.67 17.70
CA PHE A 4 -35.05 10.52 18.49
C PHE A 4 -34.74 9.03 18.72
N CYS A 5 -33.48 8.65 18.53
CA CYS A 5 -32.71 7.74 19.40
C CYS A 5 -31.28 8.29 19.37
N CYS A 6 -30.90 9.12 20.35
CA CYS A 6 -30.29 8.72 21.63
C CYS A 6 -28.98 7.93 21.44
N GLY A 7 -27.87 8.57 21.80
CA GLY A 7 -26.54 7.98 21.80
C GLY A 7 -25.43 9.03 21.78
N THR A 8 -25.44 10.01 22.69
CA THR A 8 -24.28 10.87 22.95
C THR A 8 -23.19 10.05 23.65
N SER A 9 -22.11 9.74 22.95
CA SER A 9 -20.75 9.62 23.51
C SER A 9 -19.75 9.45 22.35
N GLY A 10 -18.96 10.48 22.07
CA GLY A 10 -17.94 10.39 21.00
C GLY A 10 -17.32 11.71 20.52
N GLU A 11 -17.44 12.83 21.25
CA GLU A 11 -16.71 14.07 20.90
C GLU A 11 -15.22 14.02 21.27
N SER A 12 -14.72 12.92 21.83
CA SER A 12 -13.32 12.73 22.20
C SER A 12 -12.45 12.06 21.14
N ASP A 13 -13.03 11.50 20.08
CA ASP A 13 -12.29 10.65 19.13
C ASP A 13 -11.80 11.40 17.88
N TYR A 14 -12.33 12.59 17.62
CA TYR A 14 -11.98 13.39 16.43
C TYR A 14 -10.73 14.26 16.64
N ASN A 15 -10.39 14.56 17.90
CA ASN A 15 -9.27 15.44 18.24
C ASN A 15 -7.92 14.70 18.34
N ASP A 16 -7.92 13.38 18.44
CA ASP A 16 -6.70 12.57 18.59
C ASP A 16 -5.88 12.50 17.27
N TYR A 17 -6.57 12.54 16.13
CA TYR A 17 -5.93 12.48 14.80
C TYR A 17 -5.26 13.79 14.37
N MET A 18 -5.55 14.92 15.01
CA MET A 18 -4.96 16.22 14.69
C MET A 18 -3.57 16.42 15.31
N GLU A 19 -3.16 15.56 16.26
CA GLU A 19 -1.84 15.66 16.91
C GLU A 19 -0.69 15.17 16.00
N PHE A 20 -1.00 14.48 14.90
CA PHE A 20 -0.02 13.95 13.94
C PHE A 20 0.37 14.93 12.81
N ASP A 21 -0.22 16.13 12.76
CA ASP A 21 0.04 17.12 11.70
C ASP A 21 1.49 17.61 11.64
N GLN A 22 2.31 17.34 12.67
CA GLN A 22 3.74 17.69 12.72
C GLN A 22 4.68 16.49 12.61
N HIS A 23 4.18 15.31 12.23
CA HIS A 23 5.04 14.14 12.08
C HIS A 23 5.93 14.25 10.83
N VAL A 24 7.19 13.79 10.93
CA VAL A 24 8.16 13.84 9.82
C VAL A 24 7.70 13.05 8.59
N VAL A 25 6.90 12.02 8.81
CA VAL A 25 6.19 11.26 7.77
C VAL A 25 4.82 11.92 7.58
N PRO A 26 4.58 12.63 6.47
CA PRO A 26 3.30 13.28 6.23
C PRO A 26 2.23 12.25 5.91
N HIS A 27 0.98 12.54 6.28
CA HIS A 27 -0.15 11.73 5.84
C HIS A 27 -0.47 11.98 4.36
N VAL A 28 -0.72 10.92 3.60
CA VAL A 28 -1.15 10.97 2.19
C VAL A 28 -2.43 10.17 2.05
N MET A 29 -3.51 10.83 1.64
CA MET A 29 -4.78 10.19 1.33
C MET A 29 -4.69 9.42 0.01
N GLN A 30 -5.18 8.18 0.01
CA GLN A 30 -5.39 7.42 -1.22
C GLN A 30 -6.53 8.04 -2.06
N ASN A 31 -6.47 7.90 -3.38
CA ASN A 31 -7.48 8.42 -4.31
C ASN A 31 -8.46 7.35 -4.80
N THR A 32 -8.09 6.07 -4.74
CA THR A 32 -8.86 4.92 -5.26
C THR A 32 -8.85 3.77 -4.25
N ASN A 33 -9.47 2.63 -4.56
CA ASN A 33 -9.43 1.47 -3.67
C ASN A 33 -8.10 0.70 -3.70
N TRP A 34 -7.24 0.95 -4.69
CA TRP A 34 -6.03 0.15 -4.93
C TRP A 34 -4.70 0.87 -4.71
N ASP A 35 -4.73 2.18 -4.48
CA ASP A 35 -3.53 3.00 -4.30
C ASP A 35 -3.17 3.24 -2.83
N CYS A 36 -3.81 2.57 -1.87
CA CYS A 36 -3.47 2.66 -0.45
C CYS A 36 -2.00 2.28 -0.17
N GLY A 37 -1.48 1.29 -0.90
CA GLY A 37 -0.06 0.91 -0.86
C GLY A 37 0.86 1.98 -1.43
N LEU A 38 0.44 2.65 -2.52
CA LEU A 38 1.18 3.75 -3.13
C LEU A 38 1.16 5.00 -2.23
N ALA A 39 0.03 5.30 -1.60
CA ALA A 39 -0.08 6.37 -0.61
C ALA A 39 0.87 6.11 0.56
N SER A 40 0.90 4.88 1.08
CA SER A 40 1.85 4.47 2.13
C SER A 40 3.31 4.63 1.70
N ALA A 41 3.66 4.23 0.47
CA ALA A 41 4.99 4.45 -0.09
C ALA A 41 5.33 5.94 -0.22
N ALA A 42 4.38 6.77 -0.67
CA ALA A 42 4.55 8.22 -0.77
C ALA A 42 4.81 8.85 0.60
N MET A 43 4.09 8.43 1.65
CA MET A 43 4.31 8.88 3.02
C MET A 43 5.77 8.62 3.45
N VAL A 44 6.24 7.37 3.30
CA VAL A 44 7.61 6.98 3.67
C VAL A 44 8.65 7.76 2.88
N LEU A 45 8.51 7.85 1.55
CA LEU A 45 9.45 8.55 0.67
C LEU A 45 9.52 10.05 1.01
N ARG A 46 8.38 10.71 1.24
CA ARG A 46 8.34 12.11 1.67
C ARG A 46 8.97 12.31 3.04
N GLY A 47 8.76 11.38 3.98
CA GLY A 47 9.46 11.38 5.26
C GLY A 47 10.98 11.22 5.15
N MET A 48 11.46 10.65 4.04
CA MET A 48 12.88 10.59 3.67
C MET A 48 13.36 11.80 2.86
N ASN A 49 12.55 12.86 2.76
CA ASN A 49 12.79 14.06 1.96
C ASN A 49 12.87 13.81 0.43
N VAL A 50 12.18 12.77 -0.06
CA VAL A 50 11.98 12.57 -1.50
C VAL A 50 10.71 13.31 -1.93
N ASP A 51 10.88 14.29 -2.82
CA ASP A 51 9.76 15.05 -3.39
C ASP A 51 9.07 14.23 -4.49
N ILE A 52 8.02 13.49 -4.09
CA ILE A 52 7.25 12.63 -4.99
C ILE A 52 5.74 12.74 -4.71
N SER A 53 4.93 12.81 -5.77
CA SER A 53 3.48 12.79 -5.66
C SER A 53 2.92 11.36 -5.74
N LEU A 54 1.71 11.17 -5.20
CA LEU A 54 0.98 9.90 -5.36
C LEU A 54 0.76 9.59 -6.85
N ASP A 55 0.44 10.60 -7.65
CA ASP A 55 0.25 10.47 -9.10
C ASP A 55 1.55 10.04 -9.81
N ASP A 56 2.71 10.53 -9.37
CA ASP A 56 3.99 10.11 -9.95
C ASP A 56 4.32 8.65 -9.61
N LEU A 57 4.00 8.20 -8.40
CA LEU A 57 4.12 6.80 -8.03
C LEU A 57 3.13 5.91 -8.80
N ALA A 58 1.89 6.36 -8.99
CA ALA A 58 0.88 5.64 -9.79
C ALA A 58 1.29 5.51 -11.27
N LYS A 59 1.92 6.54 -11.85
CA LYS A 59 2.47 6.46 -13.22
C LYS A 59 3.63 5.48 -13.33
N GLN A 60 4.44 5.35 -12.28
CA GLN A 60 5.58 4.42 -12.25
C GLN A 60 5.14 2.98 -11.96
N CYS A 61 4.18 2.80 -11.06
CA CYS A 61 3.56 1.53 -10.72
C CYS A 61 2.32 1.32 -11.60
N ALA A 62 2.55 1.09 -12.90
CA ALA A 62 1.50 1.02 -13.92
C ALA A 62 0.67 -0.29 -13.87
N VAL A 63 0.16 -0.63 -12.68
CA VAL A 63 -0.77 -1.73 -12.42
C VAL A 63 -1.94 -1.18 -11.61
N GLU A 64 -3.15 -1.65 -11.89
CA GLU A 64 -4.34 -1.24 -11.14
C GLU A 64 -4.38 -1.95 -9.79
N SER A 65 -4.19 -3.27 -9.76
CA SER A 65 -4.11 -4.07 -8.55
C SER A 65 -2.69 -4.11 -7.99
N VAL A 66 -2.39 -3.18 -7.08
CA VAL A 66 -1.06 -3.06 -6.47
C VAL A 66 -0.89 -4.08 -5.33
N TRP A 67 0.13 -4.93 -5.44
CA TRP A 67 0.53 -5.87 -4.39
C TRP A 67 1.83 -5.40 -3.71
N THR A 68 2.11 -5.90 -2.50
CA THR A 68 3.32 -5.50 -1.75
C THR A 68 4.62 -5.72 -2.51
N ILE A 69 4.69 -6.76 -3.35
CA ILE A 69 5.89 -6.99 -4.18
C ILE A 69 6.03 -5.92 -5.28
N ASP A 70 4.94 -5.39 -5.84
CA ASP A 70 5.00 -4.25 -6.77
C ASP A 70 5.59 -3.02 -6.08
N LEU A 71 5.15 -2.75 -4.83
CA LEU A 71 5.70 -1.68 -4.01
C LEU A 71 7.20 -1.87 -3.74
N CYS A 72 7.66 -3.10 -3.56
CA CYS A 72 9.10 -3.37 -3.39
C CYS A 72 9.89 -2.99 -4.65
N PHE A 73 9.39 -3.34 -5.84
CA PHE A 73 10.01 -2.95 -7.10
C PHE A 73 9.98 -1.43 -7.31
N LEU A 74 8.90 -0.77 -6.95
CA LEU A 74 8.78 0.68 -6.97
C LEU A 74 9.77 1.33 -5.99
N LEU A 75 9.76 0.93 -4.72
CA LEU A 75 10.63 1.48 -3.67
C LEU A 75 12.11 1.27 -3.98
N ARG A 76 12.47 0.20 -4.69
CA ARG A 76 13.86 -0.09 -5.07
C ARG A 76 14.48 1.00 -5.94
N THR A 77 13.70 1.82 -6.64
CA THR A 77 14.21 2.96 -7.42
C THR A 77 14.60 4.16 -6.55
N TYR A 78 14.16 4.19 -5.28
CA TYR A 78 14.42 5.27 -4.32
C TYR A 78 15.28 4.82 -3.13
N VAL A 79 15.09 3.58 -2.67
CA VAL A 79 15.71 3.02 -1.47
C VAL A 79 16.64 1.87 -1.88
N GLN A 80 17.93 2.05 -1.62
CA GLN A 80 18.96 1.10 -2.06
C GLN A 80 19.02 -0.16 -1.20
N ASP A 81 18.63 -0.06 0.08
CA ASP A 81 18.69 -1.17 1.02
C ASP A 81 17.41 -1.25 1.87
N PHE A 82 16.63 -2.29 1.65
CA PHE A 82 15.49 -2.67 2.46
C PHE A 82 15.27 -4.19 2.36
N THR A 83 14.53 -4.74 3.31
CA THR A 83 14.13 -6.16 3.30
C THR A 83 12.61 -6.27 3.38
N TYR A 84 12.04 -7.04 2.46
CA TYR A 84 10.62 -7.41 2.49
C TYR A 84 10.46 -8.72 3.25
N TYR A 85 9.88 -8.64 4.45
CA TYR A 85 9.49 -9.82 5.23
C TYR A 85 8.05 -10.22 4.91
N THR A 86 7.81 -11.49 4.63
CA THR A 86 6.48 -12.02 4.32
C THR A 86 6.30 -13.42 4.86
N SER A 87 5.12 -13.80 5.34
CA SER A 87 4.85 -15.20 5.73
C SER A 87 4.59 -16.14 4.54
N TYR A 88 4.49 -15.58 3.33
CA TYR A 88 4.11 -16.31 2.13
C TYR A 88 4.65 -15.64 0.86
N PHE A 89 5.13 -16.45 -0.08
CA PHE A 89 5.55 -15.99 -1.40
C PHE A 89 4.42 -16.16 -2.40
N GLY A 90 4.13 -15.11 -3.15
CA GLY A 90 3.09 -15.14 -4.19
C GLY A 90 1.74 -14.63 -3.71
N SER A 91 0.72 -14.82 -4.54
CA SER A 91 -0.68 -14.59 -4.16
C SER A 91 -1.25 -15.85 -3.49
N ARG A 92 -2.02 -15.67 -2.41
CA ARG A 92 -2.68 -16.78 -1.72
C ARG A 92 -4.00 -17.09 -2.42
N LYS A 93 -4.10 -18.27 -3.03
CA LYS A 93 -5.32 -18.74 -3.74
C LYS A 93 -6.57 -18.76 -2.88
N GLU A 94 -6.42 -18.85 -1.57
CA GLU A 94 -7.53 -18.81 -0.60
C GLU A 94 -8.36 -17.51 -0.70
N TYR A 95 -7.79 -16.43 -1.23
CA TYR A 95 -8.47 -15.14 -1.42
C TYR A 95 -8.94 -14.88 -2.86
N GLN A 96 -8.83 -15.86 -3.77
CA GLN A 96 -9.22 -15.68 -5.17
C GLN A 96 -10.71 -15.32 -5.32
N ASP A 97 -11.54 -15.80 -4.39
CA ASP A 97 -12.99 -15.61 -4.39
C ASP A 97 -13.43 -14.37 -3.59
N ASP A 98 -12.49 -13.61 -3.01
CA ASP A 98 -12.83 -12.34 -2.37
C ASP A 98 -13.14 -11.30 -3.46
N HIS A 99 -14.27 -10.61 -3.34
CA HIS A 99 -14.74 -9.59 -4.31
C HIS A 99 -13.67 -8.53 -4.63
N PHE A 100 -12.76 -8.27 -3.68
CA PHE A 100 -11.66 -7.34 -3.92
C PHE A 100 -10.66 -7.84 -4.98
N TYR A 101 -10.39 -9.15 -5.08
CA TYR A 101 -9.39 -9.71 -6.00
C TYR A 101 -9.97 -10.42 -7.24
N GLN A 102 -11.26 -10.77 -7.23
CA GLN A 102 -11.91 -11.64 -8.22
C GLN A 102 -11.64 -11.27 -9.68
N ASP A 103 -11.75 -9.98 -10.04
CA ASP A 103 -11.71 -9.56 -11.45
C ASP A 103 -10.32 -9.73 -12.11
N GLY A 104 -9.25 -9.79 -11.31
CA GLY A 104 -7.86 -9.79 -11.79
C GLY A 104 -6.96 -10.90 -11.25
N PHE A 105 -7.47 -11.76 -10.36
CA PHE A 105 -6.62 -12.67 -9.56
C PHE A 105 -5.68 -13.54 -10.41
N ASP A 106 -6.16 -14.16 -11.48
CA ASP A 106 -5.33 -15.06 -12.30
C ASP A 106 -4.15 -14.32 -12.98
N GLN A 107 -4.40 -13.10 -13.45
CA GLN A 107 -3.38 -12.27 -14.08
C GLN A 107 -2.39 -11.74 -13.04
N ASP A 108 -2.91 -11.36 -11.87
CA ASP A 108 -2.12 -10.94 -10.73
C ASP A 108 -1.24 -12.05 -10.20
N GLU A 109 -1.76 -13.28 -10.07
CA GLU A 109 -0.99 -14.44 -9.61
C GLU A 109 0.25 -14.64 -10.48
N ILE A 110 0.09 -14.64 -11.81
CA ILE A 110 1.21 -14.82 -12.75
C ILE A 110 2.24 -13.70 -12.56
N ARG A 111 1.80 -12.45 -12.49
CA ARG A 111 2.66 -11.27 -12.33
C ARG A 111 3.38 -11.27 -10.99
N VAL A 112 2.65 -11.45 -9.88
CA VAL A 112 3.16 -11.44 -8.50
C VAL A 112 4.18 -12.57 -8.33
N ASN A 113 3.87 -13.79 -8.77
CA ASN A 113 4.81 -14.92 -8.70
C ASN A 113 6.07 -14.65 -9.52
N ARG A 114 5.93 -14.06 -10.72
CA ARG A 114 7.08 -13.62 -11.52
C ARG A 114 7.93 -12.61 -10.75
N LEU A 115 7.34 -11.58 -10.15
CA LEU A 115 8.07 -10.55 -9.40
C LEU A 115 8.85 -11.15 -8.22
N PHE A 116 8.26 -12.08 -7.46
CA PHE A 116 8.97 -12.82 -6.42
C PHE A 116 10.17 -13.60 -7.00
N SER A 117 10.00 -14.26 -8.15
CA SER A 117 11.08 -15.03 -8.78
C SER A 117 12.27 -14.18 -9.23
N ILE A 118 12.05 -12.91 -9.60
CA ILE A 118 13.10 -12.00 -10.08
C ILE A 118 13.54 -10.97 -9.01
N ALA A 119 12.98 -11.01 -7.81
CA ALA A 119 13.26 -10.05 -6.74
C ALA A 119 14.76 -10.05 -6.37
N LYS A 120 15.34 -11.24 -6.15
CA LYS A 120 16.75 -11.38 -5.77
C LYS A 120 17.71 -10.83 -6.84
N SER A 121 17.47 -11.14 -8.12
CA SER A 121 18.29 -10.60 -9.22
C SER A 121 18.09 -9.09 -9.41
N SER A 122 16.99 -8.54 -8.91
CA SER A 122 16.69 -7.11 -8.91
C SER A 122 17.19 -6.40 -7.63
N SER A 123 18.03 -7.07 -6.83
CA SER A 123 18.56 -6.56 -5.56
C SER A 123 17.45 -6.19 -4.56
N ILE A 124 16.38 -6.98 -4.50
CA ILE A 124 15.32 -6.90 -3.51
C ILE A 124 15.42 -8.16 -2.64
N HIS A 125 15.66 -7.96 -1.35
CA HIS A 125 15.75 -9.05 -0.39
C HIS A 125 14.35 -9.39 0.12
N VAL A 126 13.89 -10.61 -0.15
CA VAL A 126 12.63 -11.14 0.37
C VAL A 126 12.94 -12.27 1.33
N PHE A 127 12.37 -12.22 2.52
CA PHE A 127 12.54 -13.22 3.57
C PHE A 127 11.18 -13.72 4.05
N ALA A 128 11.08 -15.01 4.32
CA ALA A 128 9.88 -15.63 4.87
C ALA A 128 10.17 -16.52 6.08
#